data_AF-L9ZRL0-F1
#
_entry.id   AF-L9ZRL0-F1
#
_cell.length_a   1.000
_cell.length_b   1.000
_cell.length_c   1.000
_cell.angle_alpha   90.00
_cell.angle_beta   90.00
_cell.angle_gamma   90.00
#
_symmetry.space_group_name_H-M   'P 1'
#
loop_
_entity.id
_entity.type
_entity.pdbx_description
1 polymer ?
#
loop_
_entity_poly.entity_id
_entity_poly.type
_entity_poly.pdbx_seq_one_letter_code
_entity_poly.pdbx_strand_id
1 'polypeptide(L)' 'MSAEKRIPVTEETFKELGDMKQAGQTWDELLEELAAQRKHQQFKEDMKQIKENEEFVPLDEV' A
#
# COMPACT_ATOMS: atom_id res chain seq x y z
N MET A 1 11.16 13.53 -12.12
CA MET A 1 9.81 13.34 -12.71
C MET A 1 8.86 14.19 -11.90
N SER A 2 8.11 15.09 -12.53
CA SER A 2 7.24 16.04 -11.85
C SER A 2 5.88 15.37 -11.60
N ALA A 3 5.51 15.13 -10.33
CA ALA A 3 4.18 14.65 -10.00
C ALA A 3 3.13 15.71 -10.39
N GLU A 4 2.35 15.45 -11.44
CA GLU A 4 1.28 16.35 -11.93
C GLU A 4 0.04 16.34 -11.02
N LYS A 5 -0.05 15.41 -10.07
CA LYS A 5 -1.18 15.25 -9.15
C LYS A 5 -0.78 15.61 -7.73
N ARG A 6 -1.62 16.38 -7.04
CA ARG A 6 -1.44 16.77 -5.63
C ARG A 6 -2.53 16.13 -4.79
N ILE A 7 -2.14 15.46 -3.70
CA ILE A 7 -3.06 14.93 -2.70
C ILE A 7 -2.99 15.89 -1.49
N PRO A 8 -4.06 16.64 -1.18
CA PRO A 8 -4.07 17.45 0.02
C PRO A 8 -4.10 16.55 1.25
N VAL A 9 -3.19 16.79 2.18
CA VAL A 9 -3.09 16.09 3.47
C VAL A 9 -2.99 17.11 4.59
N THR A 10 -3.22 16.68 5.82
CA THR A 10 -2.98 17.53 7.00
C THR A 10 -1.48 17.74 7.19
N GLU A 11 -1.11 18.81 7.91
CA GLU A 11 0.30 19.05 8.25
C GLU A 11 0.91 17.92 9.08
N GLU A 12 0.10 17.29 9.94
CA GLU A 12 0.48 16.13 10.74
C GLU A 12 0.90 14.97 9.86
N THR A 13 0.02 14.54 8.94
CA THR A 13 0.32 13.46 7.99
C THR A 13 1.51 13.81 7.09
N PHE A 14 1.65 15.07 6.69
CA PHE A 14 2.82 15.50 5.91
C PHE A 14 4.14 15.32 6.67
N LYS A 15 4.16 15.62 7.99
CA LYS A 15 5.33 15.41 8.85
C LYS A 15 5.62 13.93 9.04
N GLU A 16 4.61 13.12 9.34
CA GLU A 16 4.77 11.67 9.50
C GLU A 16 5.34 11.02 8.24
N LEU A 17 4.83 11.38 7.06
CA LEU A 17 5.39 10.92 5.79
C LEU A 17 6.84 11.40 5.61
N GLY A 18 7.16 12.61 6.06
CA GLY A 18 8.53 13.13 6.05
C GLY A 18 9.49 12.34 6.92
N ASP A 19 9.06 11.90 8.09
CA ASP A 19 9.86 11.08 9.01
C ASP A 19 10.10 9.66 8.46
N MET A 20 9.15 9.14 7.66
CA MET A 20 9.30 7.86 6.96
C MET A 20 10.22 7.93 5.74
N LYS A 21 10.37 9.12 5.14
CA LYS A 21 11.08 9.33 3.89
C LYS A 21 12.59 9.19 4.07
N GLN A 22 13.23 8.39 3.23
CA GLN A 22 14.68 8.19 3.26
C GLN A 22 15.45 9.33 2.56
N ALA A 23 16.74 9.45 2.88
CA ALA A 23 17.62 10.42 2.24
C ALA A 23 17.77 10.11 0.74
N GLY A 24 17.47 11.08 -0.12
CA GLY A 24 17.51 10.92 -1.58
C GLY A 24 16.24 10.33 -2.21
N GLN A 25 15.33 9.77 -1.41
CA GLN A 25 14.04 9.26 -1.88
C GLN A 25 13.13 10.42 -2.30
N THR A 26 12.25 10.20 -3.28
CA THR A 26 11.18 11.11 -3.67
C THR A 26 9.88 10.78 -2.93
N TRP A 27 8.92 11.69 -2.94
CA TRP A 27 7.60 11.42 -2.37
C TRP A 27 6.85 10.32 -3.12
N ASP A 28 7.02 10.26 -4.44
CA ASP A 28 6.38 9.23 -5.26
C ASP A 28 6.91 7.83 -4.91
N GLU A 29 8.23 7.69 -4.74
CA GLU A 29 8.84 6.42 -4.33
C GLU A 29 8.36 5.96 -2.95
N LEU A 30 8.29 6.87 -1.97
CA LEU A 30 7.75 6.54 -0.65
C LEU A 30 6.28 6.08 -0.74
N LEU A 31 5.45 6.80 -1.50
CA LEU A 31 4.04 6.45 -1.66
C LEU A 31 3.85 5.12 -2.39
N GLU A 32 4.70 4.79 -3.35
CA GLU A 32 4.70 3.51 -4.05
C GLU A 32 5.03 2.35 -3.10
N GLU A 33 6.05 2.53 -2.25
CA GLU A 33 6.42 1.55 -1.21
C GLU A 33 5.27 1.31 -0.22
N LEU A 34 4.67 2.38 0.30
CA LEU A 34 3.54 2.29 1.23
C LEU A 34 2.33 1.60 0.58
N ALA A 35 2.03 1.91 -0.69
CA ALA A 35 0.95 1.25 -1.43
C ALA A 35 1.23 -0.25 -1.61
N ALA A 36 2.46 -0.63 -1.92
CA ALA A 36 2.86 -2.03 -2.05
C ALA A 36 2.72 -2.79 -0.71
N GLN A 37 3.17 -2.17 0.39
CA GLN A 37 3.03 -2.75 1.73
C GLN A 37 1.56 -2.97 2.10
N ARG A 38 0.69 -1.99 1.84
CA ARG A 38 -0.76 -2.11 2.14
C ARG A 38 -1.40 -3.23 1.33
N LYS A 39 -1.10 -3.34 0.03
CA LYS A 39 -1.59 -4.44 -0.82
C LYS A 39 -1.12 -5.79 -0.31
N HIS A 40 0.13 -5.90 0.11
CA HIS A 40 0.67 -7.14 0.63
C HIS A 40 0.02 -7.55 1.96
N GLN A 41 -0.25 -6.58 2.84
CA GLN A 41 -1.00 -6.83 4.08
C GLN A 41 -2.43 -7.28 3.78
N GLN A 42 -3.14 -6.56 2.89
CA GLN A 42 -4.50 -6.92 2.50
C GLN A 42 -4.56 -8.33 1.91
N PHE A 43 -3.64 -8.68 1.00
CA PHE A 43 -3.54 -10.02 0.44
C PHE A 43 -3.37 -11.10 1.52
N LYS A 44 -2.56 -10.85 2.55
CA LYS A 44 -2.40 -11.78 3.67
C LYS A 44 -3.67 -11.92 4.50
N GLU A 45 -4.37 -10.82 4.75
CA GLU A 45 -5.64 -10.81 5.47
C GLU A 45 -6.71 -11.60 4.69
N ASP A 46 -6.84 -11.33 3.39
CA ASP A 46 -7.77 -12.02 2.50
C ASP A 46 -7.47 -13.53 2.44
N MET A 47 -6.19 -13.90 2.26
CA MET A 47 -5.78 -15.31 2.25
C MET A 47 -6.05 -16.01 3.59
N LYS A 48 -5.89 -15.29 4.72
CA LYS A 48 -6.22 -15.82 6.04
C LYS A 48 -7.73 -16.07 6.16
N GLN A 49 -8.56 -15.13 5.73
CA GLN A 49 -10.02 -15.27 5.75
C GLN A 49 -10.49 -16.44 4.88
N ILE A 50 -9.98 -16.56 3.65
CA ILE A 50 -10.27 -17.68 2.75
C ILE A 50 -9.94 -19.02 3.41
N LYS A 51 -8.78 -19.11 4.07
CA LYS A 51 -8.36 -20.33 4.77
C LYS A 51 -9.25 -20.65 5.97
N GLU A 52 -9.70 -19.64 6.70
CA GLU A 52 -10.59 -19.81 7.87
C GLU A 52 -12.03 -20.19 7.46
N ASN A 53 -12.51 -19.68 6.32
CA ASN A 53 -13.86 -19.90 5.82
C ASN A 53 -13.99 -21.12 4.88
N GLU A 54 -12.88 -21.77 4.52
CA GLU A 54 -12.80 -22.87 3.54
C GLU A 54 -13.43 -22.55 2.16
N GLU A 55 -13.61 -21.26 1.83
CA GLU A 55 -14.14 -20.78 0.55
C GLU A 55 -13.03 -20.75 -0.50
N PHE A 56 -12.72 -21.92 -1.07
CA PHE A 56 -11.77 -22.05 -2.18
C PHE A 56 -12.49 -22.06 -3.54
N VAL A 57 -11.94 -21.36 -4.53
CA VAL A 57 -12.38 -21.44 -5.93
C VAL A 57 -11.42 -22.36 -6.70
N PRO A 58 -11.92 -23.34 -7.47
CA PRO A 58 -11.08 -24.19 -8.32
C PRO A 58 -10.34 -23.36 -9.39
N LEU A 59 -9.08 -23.70 -9.67
CA LEU A 59 -8.23 -22.96 -10.61
C LEU A 59 -8.66 -23.12 -12.09
N ASP A 60 -9.44 -24.15 -12.38
CA ASP A 60 -10.01 -24.47 -13.68
C ASP A 60 -11.27 -23.66 -14.03
N GLU A 61 -11.80 -22.89 -13.08
CA GLU A 61 -13.00 -22.06 -13.25
C GLU A 61 -12.70 -20.55 -13.48
N VAL A 62 -11.43 -20.16 -13.63
CA VAL A 62 -10.96 -18.75 -13.76
C VAL A 62 -10.40 -18.43 -15.15
#